data_AF-V9DGN4-F1
#
_entry.id   AF-V9DGN4-F1
#
_cell.length_a   1.000
_cell.length_b   1.000
_cell.length_c   1.000
_cell.angle_alpha   90.00
_cell.angle_beta   90.00
_cell.angle_gamma   90.00
#
_symmetry.space_group_name_H-M   'P 1'
#
loop_
_entity.id
_entity.type
_entity.pdbx_description
1 polymer ?
#
loop_
_entity_poly.entity_id
_entity_poly.type
_entity_poly.pdbx_seq_one_letter_code
_entity_poly.pdbx_strand_id
1 'polypeptide(L)'
;MIFPGAFILHELIHWSWLLQDLPQWQDFIAVPPGSDFRQIPDFNGPNHVTGYGAYNAKRLKGRALSDPADFGPYPTLNNADSYMWYALSKYWAWMCGVDLGPVEDEDDDELRHHEGGIPTLQALTARRRQ
;
A
#
# COMPACT_ATOMS: atom_id res chain seq x y z
N MET A 1 -7.75 -11.49 -0.08
CA MET A 1 -8.60 -11.52 -1.29
C MET A 1 -8.61 -10.13 -1.88
N ILE A 2 -8.16 -9.97 -3.13
CA ILE A 2 -8.16 -8.67 -3.82
C ILE A 2 -9.58 -8.42 -4.31
N PHE A 3 -10.15 -7.26 -3.94
CA PHE A 3 -11.48 -6.85 -4.39
C PHE A 3 -11.36 -6.16 -5.76
N PRO A 4 -12.24 -6.44 -6.72
CA PRO A 4 -12.20 -5.78 -8.03
C PRO A 4 -12.19 -4.24 -7.93
N GLY A 5 -12.93 -3.66 -6.99
CA GLY A 5 -12.93 -2.21 -6.76
C GLY A 5 -11.58 -1.66 -6.29
N ALA A 6 -10.81 -2.46 -5.54
CA ALA A 6 -9.47 -2.06 -5.10
C ALA A 6 -8.48 -2.06 -6.28
N PHE A 7 -8.60 -3.04 -7.18
CA PHE A 7 -7.80 -3.09 -8.40
C PHE A 7 -8.18 -1.96 -9.36
N ILE A 8 -9.47 -1.62 -9.49
CA ILE A 8 -9.90 -0.45 -10.25
C ILE A 8 -9.28 0.83 -9.67
N LEU A 9 -9.19 0.96 -8.34
CA LEU A 9 -8.51 2.09 -7.72
C LEU A 9 -7.03 2.13 -8.10
N HIS A 10 -6.32 0.99 -8.05
CA HIS A 10 -4.93 0.90 -8.51
C HIS A 10 -4.78 1.48 -9.93
N GLU A 11 -5.59 1.01 -10.87
CA GLU A 11 -5.53 1.45 -12.27
C GLU A 11 -5.93 2.92 -12.46
N LEU A 12 -6.94 3.41 -11.71
CA LEU A 12 -7.37 4.81 -11.77
C LEU A 12 -6.27 5.78 -11.31
N ILE A 13 -5.44 5.38 -10.34
CA ILE A 13 -4.36 6.21 -9.82
C ILE A 13 -3.26 6.45 -10.88
N HIS A 14 -3.06 5.52 -11.83
CA HIS A 14 -2.18 5.76 -12.97
C HIS A 14 -2.65 6.94 -13.84
N TRP A 15 -3.95 7.24 -13.86
CA TRP A 15 -4.50 8.34 -14.64
C TRP A 15 -4.35 9.69 -13.92
N SER A 16 -3.12 10.20 -13.89
CA SER A 16 -2.73 11.40 -13.16
C SER A 16 -3.51 12.68 -13.51
N TRP A 17 -4.11 12.74 -14.70
CA TRP A 17 -5.00 13.84 -15.10
C TRP A 17 -6.16 14.07 -14.13
N LEU A 18 -6.64 13.03 -13.45
CA LEU A 18 -7.69 13.15 -12.43
C LEU A 18 -7.22 13.84 -11.14
N LEU A 19 -5.90 13.89 -10.92
CA LEU A 19 -5.30 14.23 -9.63
C LEU A 19 -4.39 15.47 -9.68
N GLN A 20 -4.05 15.95 -10.87
CA GLN A 20 -3.07 17.02 -11.06
C GLN A 20 -3.47 18.37 -10.42
N ASP A 21 -4.77 18.57 -10.17
CA ASP A 21 -5.30 19.77 -9.51
C ASP A 21 -5.18 19.72 -7.98
N LEU A 22 -4.70 18.59 -7.43
CA LEU A 22 -4.46 18.47 -6.00
C LEU A 22 -3.35 19.42 -5.54
N PRO A 23 -3.49 20.04 -4.36
CA PRO A 23 -2.43 20.85 -3.77
C PRO A 23 -1.12 20.06 -3.70
N GLN A 24 -0.02 20.72 -4.04
CA GLN A 24 1.34 20.15 -3.96
C GLN A 24 1.59 18.93 -4.86
N TRP A 25 0.72 18.65 -5.84
CA TRP A 25 0.92 17.58 -6.82
C TRP A 25 2.30 17.64 -7.47
N GLN A 26 2.72 18.84 -7.87
CA GLN A 26 4.01 19.10 -8.52
C GLN A 26 5.21 18.87 -7.58
N ASP A 27 5.00 18.93 -6.27
CA ASP A 27 6.05 18.78 -5.25
C ASP A 27 6.28 17.30 -4.90
N PHE A 28 5.21 16.48 -4.94
CA PHE A 28 5.24 15.10 -4.44
C PHE A 28 5.27 14.03 -5.52
N ILE A 29 4.68 14.28 -6.69
CA ILE A 29 4.57 13.25 -7.74
C ILE A 29 5.67 13.43 -8.77
N ALA A 30 6.51 12.42 -8.94
CA ALA A 30 7.66 12.47 -9.83
C ALA A 30 7.26 12.35 -11.31
N VAL A 31 8.13 12.83 -12.19
CA VAL A 31 8.15 12.39 -13.60
C VAL A 31 8.98 11.11 -13.63
N PRO A 32 8.37 9.93 -13.89
CA PRO A 32 9.13 8.69 -13.89
C PRO A 32 10.07 8.61 -15.10
N PRO A 33 11.13 7.80 -15.02
CA PRO A 33 12.05 7.61 -16.13
C PRO A 33 11.33 7.19 -17.41
N GLY A 34 11.60 7.88 -18.52
CA GLY A 34 10.98 7.59 -19.83
C GLY A 34 9.58 8.18 -20.04
N SER A 35 9.10 9.04 -19.13
CA SER A 35 7.86 9.82 -19.30
C SER A 35 8.17 11.31 -19.44
N ASP A 36 7.29 12.03 -20.16
CA ASP A 36 7.33 13.49 -20.27
C ASP A 36 6.35 14.18 -19.30
N PHE A 37 5.59 13.40 -18.53
CA PHE A 37 4.57 13.90 -17.61
C PHE A 37 4.60 13.17 -16.27
N ARG A 38 4.12 13.86 -15.23
CA ARG A 38 3.99 13.31 -13.87
C ARG A 38 2.90 12.26 -13.83
N GLN A 39 3.23 11.12 -13.27
CA GLN A 39 2.31 10.01 -13.09
C GLN A 39 2.73 9.19 -11.87
N ILE A 40 1.79 8.42 -11.34
CA ILE A 40 2.03 7.50 -10.25
C ILE A 40 2.13 6.11 -10.89
N PRO A 41 3.34 5.59 -11.19
CA PRO A 41 3.49 4.30 -11.83
C PRO A 41 3.33 3.16 -10.82
N ASP A 42 3.40 1.94 -11.34
CA ASP A 42 3.82 0.81 -10.54
C ASP A 42 5.27 0.99 -10.13
N PHE A 43 5.53 0.85 -8.83
CA PHE A 43 6.87 0.97 -8.34
C PHE A 43 7.74 -0.22 -8.78
N ASN A 44 8.77 0.09 -9.56
CA ASN A 44 9.77 -0.84 -10.03
C ASN A 44 11.13 -0.48 -9.42
N GLY A 45 11.41 -1.00 -8.22
CA GLY A 45 12.69 -0.83 -7.54
C GLY A 45 13.80 -1.68 -8.15
N PRO A 46 15.07 -1.50 -7.75
CA PRO A 46 16.13 -2.41 -8.16
C PRO A 46 15.77 -3.83 -7.71
N ASN A 47 15.93 -4.77 -8.64
CA ASN A 47 15.80 -6.22 -8.47
C ASN A 47 16.16 -6.65 -7.02
N HIS A 48 15.25 -7.09 -6.14
CA HIS A 48 13.92 -7.70 -6.36
C HIS A 48 12.76 -6.95 -5.67
N VAL A 49 12.89 -5.66 -5.34
CA VAL A 49 11.85 -4.94 -4.56
C VAL A 49 10.82 -4.30 -5.51
N THR A 50 9.77 -5.03 -5.86
CA THR A 50 8.56 -4.44 -6.47
C THR A 50 7.76 -3.69 -5.39
N GLY A 51 6.90 -2.74 -5.77
CA GLY A 51 5.93 -2.14 -4.84
C GLY A 51 4.61 -2.90 -4.75
N TYR A 52 4.53 -4.07 -5.39
CA TYR A 52 3.30 -4.83 -5.59
C TYR A 52 2.98 -5.75 -4.42
N GLY A 53 1.73 -5.75 -3.98
CA GLY A 53 1.21 -6.52 -2.86
C GLY A 53 1.36 -5.80 -1.51
N ALA A 54 0.52 -6.22 -0.54
CA ALA A 54 0.39 -5.54 0.76
C ALA A 54 1.72 -5.41 1.50
N TYR A 55 2.48 -6.51 1.50
CA TYR A 55 3.77 -6.60 2.16
C TYR A 55 4.79 -5.61 1.56
N ASN A 56 4.92 -5.59 0.24
CA ASN A 56 5.89 -4.74 -0.43
C ASN A 56 5.48 -3.26 -0.39
N ALA A 57 4.20 -2.95 -0.56
CA ALA A 57 3.68 -1.59 -0.42
C ALA A 57 3.90 -1.05 1.01
N LYS A 58 3.72 -1.88 2.06
CA LYS A 58 4.06 -1.53 3.45
C LYS A 58 5.56 -1.31 3.63
N ARG A 59 6.40 -2.20 3.10
CA ARG A 59 7.87 -2.05 3.18
C ARG A 59 8.35 -0.80 2.45
N LEU A 60 7.73 -0.44 1.34
CA LEU A 60 8.04 0.78 0.62
C LEU A 60 7.80 2.02 1.49
N LYS A 61 6.70 2.04 2.26
CA LYS A 61 6.46 3.08 3.28
C LYS A 61 7.53 3.10 4.36
N GLY A 62 7.87 1.94 4.93
CA GLY A 62 8.92 1.86 5.96
C GLY A 62 10.26 2.36 5.45
N ARG A 63 10.65 1.95 4.24
CA ARG A 63 11.89 2.38 3.58
C ARG A 63 11.88 3.86 3.23
N ALA A 64 10.77 4.40 2.71
CA ALA A 64 10.64 5.82 2.42
C ALA A 64 10.90 6.71 3.65
N LEU A 65 10.54 6.21 4.84
CA LEU A 65 10.76 6.90 6.10
C LEU A 65 12.19 6.75 6.62
N SER A 66 12.81 5.57 6.44
CA SER A 66 14.16 5.30 6.94
C SER A 66 15.26 5.82 6.01
N ASP A 67 15.05 5.76 4.70
CA ASP A 67 15.96 6.23 3.67
C ASP A 67 15.17 6.86 2.50
N PRO A 68 14.84 8.15 2.60
CA PRO A 68 14.08 8.86 1.56
C PRO A 68 14.80 8.97 0.20
N ALA A 69 16.10 8.64 0.13
CA ALA A 69 16.90 8.78 -1.09
C ALA A 69 17.00 7.47 -1.90
N ASP A 70 16.78 6.30 -1.28
CA ASP A 70 17.00 4.96 -1.87
C ASP A 70 16.13 4.70 -3.13
N PHE A 71 15.00 5.42 -3.29
CA PHE A 71 14.06 5.19 -4.38
C PHE A 71 13.44 6.46 -4.99
N GLY A 72 14.15 7.58 -4.86
CA GLY A 72 13.67 8.88 -5.31
C GLY A 72 12.66 9.52 -4.35
N PRO A 73 12.20 10.74 -4.65
CA PRO A 73 11.34 11.50 -3.74
C PRO A 73 9.98 10.80 -3.55
N TYR A 74 9.64 10.51 -2.29
CA TYR A 74 8.33 9.99 -1.86
C TYR A 74 7.88 8.70 -2.58
N PRO A 75 8.62 7.59 -2.48
CA PRO A 75 8.36 6.40 -3.29
C PRO A 75 7.00 5.74 -2.95
N THR A 76 6.50 5.91 -1.73
CA THR A 76 5.15 5.45 -1.34
C THR A 76 4.03 6.24 -2.01
N LEU A 77 4.21 7.55 -2.22
CA LEU A 77 3.24 8.37 -2.96
C LEU A 77 3.33 8.10 -4.47
N ASN A 78 4.47 7.61 -4.95
CA ASN A 78 4.72 7.29 -6.35
C ASN A 78 4.56 5.79 -6.65
N ASN A 79 3.67 5.11 -5.94
CA ASN A 79 3.32 3.70 -6.14
C ASN A 79 1.79 3.51 -6.12
N ALA A 80 1.19 3.08 -7.23
CA ALA A 80 -0.26 2.88 -7.32
C ALA A 80 -0.79 1.87 -6.28
N ASP A 81 -0.04 0.80 -6.03
CA ASP A 81 -0.43 -0.24 -5.07
C ASP A 81 -0.52 0.27 -3.63
N SER A 82 0.27 1.29 -3.27
CA SER A 82 0.20 1.91 -1.94
C SER A 82 -1.17 2.55 -1.68
N TYR A 83 -1.84 3.10 -2.70
CA TYR A 83 -3.19 3.65 -2.57
C TYR A 83 -4.25 2.54 -2.43
N MET A 84 -4.13 1.47 -3.23
CA MET A 84 -5.01 0.31 -3.14
C MET A 84 -4.99 -0.29 -1.73
N TRP A 85 -3.80 -0.53 -1.19
CA TRP A 85 -3.65 -1.14 0.14
C TRP A 85 -4.03 -0.20 1.29
N TYR A 86 -3.84 1.12 1.12
CA TYR A 86 -4.37 2.10 2.07
C TYR A 86 -5.90 2.10 2.09
N ALA A 87 -6.56 2.09 0.93
CA ALA A 87 -8.02 2.05 0.87
C ALA A 87 -8.59 0.76 1.47
N LEU A 88 -7.97 -0.39 1.16
CA LEU A 88 -8.36 -1.67 1.75
C LEU A 88 -8.16 -1.70 3.27
N SER A 89 -7.04 -1.18 3.78
CA SER A 89 -6.82 -1.15 5.23
C SER A 89 -7.84 -0.26 5.94
N LYS A 90 -8.19 0.91 5.38
CA LYS A 90 -9.24 1.77 5.94
C LYS A 90 -10.63 1.15 5.87
N TYR A 91 -10.97 0.47 4.77
CA TYR A 91 -12.24 -0.25 4.66
C TYR A 91 -12.36 -1.33 5.74
N TRP A 92 -11.33 -2.17 5.91
CA TRP A 92 -11.37 -3.23 6.91
C TRP A 92 -11.31 -2.71 8.35
N ALA A 93 -10.54 -1.66 8.61
CA ALA A 93 -10.54 -1.00 9.91
C ALA A 93 -11.94 -0.51 10.29
N TRP A 94 -12.66 0.09 9.34
CA TRP A 94 -14.05 0.52 9.53
C TRP A 94 -15.01 -0.66 9.73
N MET A 95 -14.94 -1.67 8.86
CA MET A 95 -15.85 -2.83 8.93
C MET A 95 -15.66 -3.66 10.19
N CYS A 96 -14.43 -3.80 10.67
CA CYS A 96 -14.09 -4.64 11.82
C CYS A 96 -14.03 -3.86 13.14
N GLY A 97 -14.04 -2.52 13.11
CA GLY A 97 -13.91 -1.69 14.31
C GLY A 97 -12.53 -1.81 14.99
N VAL A 98 -11.48 -2.06 14.20
CA VAL A 98 -10.09 -2.23 14.68
C VAL A 98 -9.21 -1.23 13.95
N ASP A 99 -8.27 -0.60 14.64
CA ASP A 99 -7.26 0.23 13.97
C ASP A 99 -6.13 -0.66 13.43
N LEU A 100 -5.87 -0.56 12.13
CA LEU A 100 -4.79 -1.30 11.47
C LEU A 100 -3.54 -0.43 11.46
N GLY A 101 -2.76 -0.53 12.55
CA GLY A 101 -1.57 0.27 12.81
C GLY A 101 -0.23 -0.36 12.41
N PRO A 102 0.89 0.34 12.65
CA PRO A 102 2.21 -0.25 12.60
C PRO A 102 2.31 -1.47 13.54
N VAL A 103 3.30 -2.31 13.29
CA VAL A 103 3.62 -3.44 14.16
C VAL A 103 3.95 -2.91 15.56
N GLU A 104 3.38 -3.48 16.62
CA GLU A 104 3.67 -3.04 17.99
C GLU A 104 4.99 -3.67 18.52
N ASP A 105 5.38 -4.86 18.03
CA ASP A 105 6.60 -5.58 18.44
C ASP A 105 7.23 -6.45 17.33
N GLU A 106 8.35 -7.11 17.62
CA GLU A 106 9.10 -7.94 16.65
C GLU A 106 8.34 -9.23 16.27
N ASP A 107 7.57 -9.79 17.20
CA ASP A 107 6.80 -11.03 17.01
C ASP A 107 5.66 -10.83 16.00
N ASP A 108 4.97 -9.69 16.06
CA ASP A 108 3.94 -9.30 15.09
C ASP A 108 4.51 -9.07 13.68
N ASP A 109 5.80 -8.72 13.53
CA ASP A 109 6.44 -8.59 12.21
C ASP A 109 6.85 -9.97 11.66
N GLU A 110 7.37 -10.87 12.51
CA GLU A 110 7.66 -12.27 12.14
C GLU A 110 6.40 -13.01 11.67
N LEU A 111 5.28 -12.88 12.37
CA LEU A 111 4.01 -13.47 11.94
C LEU A 111 3.58 -12.95 10.57
N ARG A 112 3.81 -11.67 10.26
CA ARG A 112 3.50 -11.10 8.93
C ARG A 112 4.48 -11.54 7.85
N HIS A 113 5.73 -11.84 8.20
CA HIS A 113 6.72 -12.45 7.30
C HIS A 113 6.36 -13.91 6.96
N HIS A 114 5.82 -14.66 7.92
CA HIS A 114 5.47 -16.08 7.76
C HIS A 114 4.05 -16.31 7.22
N GLU A 115 3.07 -15.47 7.60
CA GLU A 115 1.64 -15.63 7.26
C GLU A 115 1.17 -14.74 6.10
N GLY A 116 2.10 -14.12 5.36
CA GLY A 116 1.80 -13.44 4.09
C GLY A 116 1.08 -14.33 3.05
N GLY A 117 1.03 -15.65 3.28
CA GLY A 117 0.05 -16.55 2.68
C GLY A 117 -1.25 -16.56 3.48
N ILE A 118 -2.17 -15.64 3.16
CA ILE A 118 -3.60 -15.59 3.55
C ILE A 118 -4.01 -16.54 4.69
N PRO A 119 -4.29 -16.04 5.92
CA PRO A 119 -4.97 -16.83 6.92
C PRO A 119 -6.38 -17.16 6.45
N THR A 120 -6.66 -18.46 6.25
CA THR A 120 -8.02 -18.98 6.18
C THR A 120 -8.72 -18.68 7.49
N LEU A 121 -9.87 -17.98 7.42
CA LEU A 121 -10.77 -17.75 8.54
C LEU A 121 -10.96 -19.04 9.36
N GLN A 122 -10.36 -19.11 10.55
CA GLN A 122 -10.89 -20.02 11.56
C GLN A 122 -12.24 -19.45 12.00
N ALA A 123 -13.29 -20.18 11.63
CA ALA A 123 -14.67 -19.85 11.97
C ALA A 123 -14.80 -19.52 13.46
N LEU A 124 -15.15 -18.26 13.76
CA LEU A 124 -15.60 -17.84 15.07
C LEU A 124 -16.83 -18.67 15.44
N THR A 125 -16.61 -19.72 16.21
CA THR A 125 -17.66 -20.43 16.91
C THR A 125 -18.22 -19.46 17.94
N ALA A 126 -19.37 -18.86 17.63
CA ALA A 126 -20.11 -18.01 18.53
C ALA A 126 -20.49 -18.80 19.79
N ARG A 127 -19.67 -18.70 20.85
CA ARG A 127 -20.10 -19.08 22.19
C ARG A 127 -21.07 -18.01 22.68
N ARG A 128 -22.38 -18.24 22.47
CA ARG A 128 -23.42 -17.60 23.29
C ARG A 128 -23.14 -17.99 24.73
N ARG A 129 -22.79 -17.01 25.57
CA ARG A 129 -22.87 -17.16 27.02
C ARG A 129 -24.35 -17.12 27.42
N GLN A 130 -24.65 -17.93 28.43
CA GLN A 130 -25.96 -18.28 28.97
C GLN A 130 -26.76 -17.08 29.46
#